data_AF-A0A7W1MQ90-F1
#
_entry.id   AF-A0A7W1MQ90-F1
#
_cell.length_a   1.000
_cell.length_b   1.000
_cell.length_c   1.000
_cell.angle_alpha   90.00
_cell.angle_beta   90.00
_cell.angle_gamma   90.00
#
_symmetry.space_group_name_H-M   'P 1'
#
loop_
_entity.id
_entity.type
_entity.pdbx_description
1 polymer ?
#
loop_
_entity_poly.entity_id
_entity_poly.type
_entity_poly.pdbx_seq_one_letter_code
_entity_poly.pdbx_strand_id
1 'polypeptide(L)'
;MQADTTYAYTYKAKGGRSRTDQVIANGVTINSATIIVQGSGQGALQAGSVLTVLSNTSANPISGTFTNLLDGAILAVNGNNLQANYEGGDGNDLTLTVLP
;
A
#
# COMPACT_ATOMS: atom_id res chain seq x y z
N MET A 1 -13.47 23.34 3.69
CA MET A 1 -13.86 22.12 2.97
C MET A 1 -12.72 21.13 3.10
N GLN A 2 -12.82 20.18 4.02
CA GLN A 2 -11.90 19.06 4.09
C GLN A 2 -12.42 18.07 3.05
N ALA A 3 -11.73 17.94 1.92
CA ALA A 3 -12.04 16.85 1.01
C ALA A 3 -11.67 15.57 1.77
N ASP A 4 -12.65 14.74 2.11
CA ASP A 4 -12.43 13.37 2.56
C ASP A 4 -11.70 12.64 1.43
N THR A 5 -10.38 12.76 1.43
CA THR A 5 -9.55 12.41 0.28
C THR A 5 -9.32 10.91 0.35
N THR A 6 -9.88 10.19 -0.61
CA THR A 6 -9.68 8.75 -0.74
C THR A 6 -8.62 8.49 -1.79
N TYR A 7 -7.52 7.86 -1.40
CA TYR A 7 -6.49 7.38 -2.31
C TYR A 7 -6.88 6.00 -2.84
N ALA A 8 -6.80 5.79 -4.15
CA ALA A 8 -7.07 4.50 -4.78
C ALA A 8 -5.76 3.84 -5.21
N TYR A 9 -5.54 2.62 -4.73
CA TYR A 9 -4.40 1.79 -5.13
C TYR A 9 -4.91 0.51 -5.77
N THR A 10 -4.43 0.20 -6.98
CA THR A 10 -4.80 -1.04 -7.66
C THR A 10 -3.59 -1.93 -7.94
N TYR A 11 -3.82 -3.24 -7.86
CA TYR A 11 -2.87 -4.24 -8.34
C TYR A 11 -3.56 -5.29 -9.22
N LYS A 12 -2.80 -5.82 -10.18
CA LYS A 12 -3.17 -6.95 -11.04
C LYS A 12 -2.33 -8.16 -10.70
N ALA A 13 -2.96 -9.23 -10.24
CA ALA A 13 -2.33 -10.52 -9.97
C ALA A 13 -2.40 -11.44 -11.19
N LYS A 14 -1.28 -12.07 -11.55
CA LYS A 14 -1.21 -13.11 -12.58
C LYS A 14 -0.08 -14.09 -12.28
N GLY A 15 -0.42 -15.36 -12.04
CA GLY A 15 0.57 -16.43 -11.84
C GLY A 15 1.55 -16.16 -10.69
N GLY A 16 1.05 -15.70 -9.54
CA GLY A 16 1.86 -15.39 -8.35
C GLY A 16 2.57 -14.02 -8.38
N ARG A 17 2.48 -13.27 -9.48
CA ARG A 17 3.11 -11.95 -9.65
C ARG A 17 2.09 -10.83 -9.63
N SER A 18 2.55 -9.61 -9.34
CA SER A 18 1.75 -8.39 -9.33
C SER A 18 2.25 -7.34 -10.34
N ARG A 19 1.32 -6.57 -10.90
CA ARG A 19 1.58 -5.23 -11.47
C ARG A 19 0.78 -4.20 -10.67
N THR A 20 1.38 -3.08 -10.31
CA THR A 20 0.81 -2.11 -9.38
C THR A 20 0.77 -0.71 -9.99
N ASP A 21 -0.08 0.15 -9.45
CA ASP A 21 -0.11 1.59 -9.77
C ASP A 21 0.65 2.39 -8.69
N GLN A 22 1.93 2.05 -8.49
CA GLN A 22 2.80 2.70 -7.51
C GLN A 22 2.83 4.22 -7.69
N VAL A 23 2.75 4.96 -6.58
CA VAL A 23 3.03 6.39 -6.54
C VAL A 23 4.45 6.65 -6.07
N ILE A 24 5.13 7.61 -6.69
CA ILE A 24 6.47 8.07 -6.32
C ILE A 24 6.37 9.56 -5.98
N ALA A 25 6.81 9.95 -4.79
CA ALA A 25 6.76 11.34 -4.32
C ALA A 25 8.03 11.73 -3.56
N ASN A 26 8.34 13.02 -3.47
CA ASN A 26 9.45 13.56 -2.67
C ASN A 26 8.89 14.21 -1.40
N GLY A 27 8.73 13.41 -0.36
CA GLY A 27 8.04 13.80 0.87
C GLY A 27 6.56 13.45 0.79
N VAL A 28 6.02 12.92 1.90
CA VAL A 28 4.65 12.42 1.97
C VAL A 28 4.05 12.81 3.30
N THR A 29 2.88 13.45 3.25
CA THR A 29 2.05 13.73 4.42
C THR A 29 0.64 13.20 4.15
N ILE A 30 0.13 12.39 5.06
CA ILE A 30 -1.22 11.82 4.99
C ILE A 30 -2.05 12.43 6.11
N ASN A 31 -2.98 13.33 5.74
CA ASN A 31 -3.81 14.08 6.69
C ASN A 31 -5.26 13.64 6.57
N SER A 32 -5.73 12.81 7.52
CA SER A 32 -7.12 12.34 7.60
C SER A 32 -7.65 11.72 6.29
N ALA A 33 -6.78 11.12 5.48
CA ALA A 33 -7.15 10.45 4.24
C ALA A 33 -7.49 8.98 4.47
N THR A 34 -8.27 8.40 3.57
CA THR A 34 -8.52 6.96 3.51
C THR A 34 -7.87 6.36 2.27
N ILE A 35 -7.65 5.05 2.28
CA ILE A 35 -7.19 4.29 1.10
C ILE A 35 -8.18 3.20 0.74
N ILE A 36 -8.40 3.01 -0.56
CA ILE A 36 -9.09 1.84 -1.11
C ILE A 36 -8.05 1.02 -1.89
N VAL A 37 -7.86 -0.23 -1.49
CA VAL A 37 -6.97 -1.20 -2.16
C VAL A 37 -7.82 -2.18 -2.97
N GLN A 38 -7.56 -2.25 -4.28
CA GLN A 38 -8.28 -3.12 -5.20
C GLN A 38 -7.34 -4.08 -5.91
N GLY A 39 -7.63 -5.38 -5.81
CA GLY A 39 -6.94 -6.44 -6.55
C GLY A 39 -7.79 -6.93 -7.72
N SER A 40 -7.17 -7.23 -8.85
CA SER A 40 -7.83 -7.87 -10.00
C SER A 40 -6.97 -8.97 -10.62
N GLY A 41 -7.59 -9.90 -11.35
CA GLY A 41 -6.92 -11.04 -11.99
C GLY A 41 -7.19 -12.38 -11.30
N GLN A 42 -6.66 -13.46 -11.89
CA GLN A 42 -6.84 -14.83 -11.41
C GLN A 42 -5.54 -15.35 -10.77
N GLY A 43 -5.58 -15.62 -9.47
CA GLY A 43 -4.49 -16.22 -8.70
C GLY A 43 -4.13 -15.43 -7.43
N ALA A 44 -3.77 -16.15 -6.37
CA ALA A 44 -3.16 -15.58 -5.19
C ALA A 44 -1.75 -15.04 -5.54
N LEU A 45 -1.36 -13.95 -4.89
CA LEU A 45 0.01 -13.50 -4.90
C LEU A 45 0.87 -14.47 -4.09
N GLN A 46 2.15 -14.57 -4.44
CA GLN A 46 3.08 -15.39 -3.67
C GLN A 46 3.25 -14.79 -2.27
N ALA A 47 3.12 -15.61 -1.22
CA ALA A 47 3.41 -15.18 0.15
C ALA A 47 4.84 -14.62 0.27
N GLY A 48 4.98 -13.52 1.01
CA GLY A 48 6.22 -12.73 1.09
C GLY A 48 6.42 -11.74 -0.06
N SER A 49 5.53 -11.68 -1.07
CA SER A 49 5.59 -10.60 -2.06
C SER A 49 5.34 -9.26 -1.39
N VAL A 50 6.14 -8.26 -1.76
CA VAL A 50 6.00 -6.89 -1.27
C VAL A 50 5.47 -6.02 -2.41
N LEU A 51 4.35 -5.34 -2.16
CA LEU A 51 3.77 -4.37 -3.08
C LEU A 51 4.05 -2.96 -2.57
N THR A 52 4.82 -2.17 -3.31
CA THR A 52 5.03 -0.76 -2.97
C THR A 52 3.82 0.05 -3.42
N VAL A 53 3.10 0.60 -2.45
CA VAL A 53 1.93 1.48 -2.68
C VAL A 53 2.42 2.90 -2.96
N LEU A 54 3.31 3.38 -2.11
CA LEU A 54 3.85 4.74 -2.14
C LEU A 54 5.35 4.67 -1.86
N SER A 55 6.16 5.16 -2.80
CA SER A 55 7.59 5.35 -2.60
C SER A 55 7.92 6.81 -2.27
N ASN A 56 8.50 7.03 -1.09
CA ASN A 56 8.86 8.35 -0.58
C ASN A 56 10.35 8.60 -0.77
N THR A 57 10.69 9.28 -1.85
CA THR A 57 12.08 9.59 -2.23
C THR A 57 12.76 10.68 -1.39
N SER A 58 12.10 11.22 -0.36
CA SER A 58 12.76 12.12 0.58
C SER A 58 13.49 11.33 1.67
N ALA A 59 14.36 11.98 2.45
CA ALA A 59 15.00 11.33 3.60
C ALA A 59 14.09 11.24 4.84
N ASN A 60 12.93 11.90 4.81
CA ASN A 60 12.03 11.97 5.97
C ASN A 60 11.00 10.84 5.92
N PRO A 61 10.56 10.31 7.08
CA PRO A 61 9.45 9.37 7.15
C PRO A 61 8.15 9.93 6.54
N ILE A 62 7.23 9.03 6.18
CA ILE A 62 5.85 9.44 5.87
C ILE A 62 5.25 10.07 7.13
N SER A 63 4.74 11.29 7.01
CA SER A 63 4.06 11.96 8.12
C SER A 63 2.58 11.57 8.15
N GLY A 64 2.18 10.78 9.14
CA GLY A 64 0.80 10.33 9.33
C GLY A 64 0.47 9.01 8.61
N THR A 65 -0.76 8.53 8.79
CA THR A 65 -1.25 7.28 8.20
C THR A 65 -2.61 7.50 7.55
N PHE A 66 -3.00 6.60 6.64
CA PHE A 66 -4.40 6.50 6.25
C PHE A 66 -5.23 6.08 7.47
N THR A 67 -6.40 6.70 7.65
CA THR A 67 -7.24 6.47 8.84
C THR A 67 -7.78 5.05 8.91
N ASN A 68 -7.92 4.37 7.77
CA ASN A 68 -8.38 3.00 7.64
C ASN A 68 -7.26 1.99 7.31
N LEU A 69 -5.99 2.41 7.37
CA LEU A 69 -4.83 1.54 7.16
C LEU A 69 -3.68 2.04 8.04
N LEU A 70 -3.76 1.72 9.32
CA LEU A 70 -2.67 1.97 10.27
C LEU A 70 -1.45 1.09 9.93
N ASP A 71 -0.30 1.45 10.48
CA ASP A 71 0.89 0.61 10.37
C ASP A 71 0.65 -0.78 11.00
N GLY A 72 1.16 -1.82 10.33
CA GLY A 72 0.93 -3.22 10.68
C GLY A 72 -0.49 -3.75 10.44
N ALA A 73 -1.45 -2.92 9.99
CA ALA A 73 -2.81 -3.36 9.75
C ALA A 73 -2.90 -4.32 8.54
N ILE A 74 -3.85 -5.26 8.61
CA ILE A 74 -4.04 -6.29 7.59
C ILE A 74 -5.34 -6.04 6.82
N LEU A 75 -5.23 -6.02 5.49
CA LEU A 75 -6.34 -5.93 4.56
C LEU A 75 -6.53 -7.27 3.83
N ALA A 76 -7.77 -7.76 3.77
CA ALA A 76 -8.12 -8.89 2.92
C ALA A 76 -8.63 -8.38 1.56
N VAL A 77 -7.85 -8.58 0.49
CA VAL A 77 -8.18 -8.09 -0.86
C VAL A 77 -7.98 -9.19 -1.89
N ASN A 78 -9.04 -9.52 -2.63
CA ASN A 78 -9.01 -10.53 -3.70
C ASN A 78 -8.39 -11.87 -3.26
N GLY A 79 -8.69 -12.32 -2.03
CA GLY A 79 -8.17 -13.56 -1.46
C GLY A 79 -6.72 -13.49 -0.92
N ASN A 80 -6.12 -12.30 -0.86
CA ASN A 80 -4.78 -12.08 -0.29
C ASN A 80 -4.89 -11.29 1.01
N ASN A 81 -4.14 -11.73 2.02
CA ASN A 81 -3.92 -10.95 3.25
C ASN A 81 -2.71 -10.05 3.03
N LEU A 82 -2.90 -8.74 3.15
CA LEU A 82 -1.89 -7.73 2.86
C LEU A 82 -1.61 -6.92 4.13
N GLN A 83 -0.41 -7.01 4.68
CA GLN A 83 0.01 -6.26 5.86
C GLN A 83 0.71 -4.96 5.46
N ALA A 84 0.25 -3.83 6.01
CA ALA A 84 0.87 -2.53 5.82
C ALA A 84 2.18 -2.39 6.62
N ASN A 85 3.15 -1.70 6.02
CA ASN A 85 4.39 -1.26 6.64
C ASN A 85 4.75 0.13 6.07
N TYR A 86 4.79 1.16 6.93
CA TYR A 86 5.12 2.56 6.55
C TYR A 86 6.63 2.84 6.55
N GLU A 87 7.40 1.89 7.04
CA GLU A 87 8.87 1.85 7.10
C GLU A 87 9.42 0.83 6.08
N GLY A 88 8.64 0.50 5.06
CA GLY A 88 9.05 -0.41 3.99
C GLY A 88 10.03 0.23 3.01
N GLY A 89 10.38 -0.52 1.97
CA GLY A 89 11.28 -0.04 0.91
C GLY A 89 12.69 0.24 1.45
N ASP A 90 13.11 1.50 1.38
CA ASP A 90 14.36 2.02 1.94
C ASP A 90 14.22 2.59 3.36
N GLY A 91 13.03 2.46 3.97
CA GLY A 91 12.78 2.79 5.38
C GLY A 91 11.68 3.84 5.59
N ASN A 92 11.07 4.34 4.53
CA ASN A 92 9.99 5.33 4.59
C ASN A 92 8.96 5.17 3.46
N ASP A 93 8.85 3.98 2.87
CA ASP A 93 7.81 3.67 1.88
C ASP A 93 6.59 3.02 2.54
N LEU A 94 5.40 3.29 1.99
CA LEU A 94 4.22 2.47 2.29
C LEU A 94 4.23 1.23 1.41
N THR A 95 4.39 0.07 2.05
CA THR A 95 4.39 -1.24 1.40
C THR A 95 3.29 -2.14 1.96
N LEU A 96 2.87 -3.11 1.15
CA LEU A 96 1.93 -4.18 1.53
C LEU A 96 2.62 -5.53 1.34
N THR A 97 2.84 -6.27 2.42
CA THR A 97 3.41 -7.62 2.37
C THR A 97 2.30 -8.66 2.31
N VAL A 98 2.38 -9.58 1.35
CA VAL A 98 1.47 -10.72 1.25
C VAL A 98 1.78 -11.72 2.34
N LEU A 99 0.82 -11.96 3.23
CA LEU A 99 0.91 -12.95 4.30
C LEU A 99 0.51 -14.35 3.80
N PRO A 100 0.94 -15.43 4.50
CA PRO A 100 0.48 -16.79 4.25
C PRO A 100 -1.04 -16.98 4.41
#